data_AF-A0A3L9M8P8-F1
#
_entry.id   AF-A0A3L9M8P8-F1
#
_cell.length_a   1.000
_cell.length_b   1.000
_cell.length_c   1.000
_cell.angle_alpha   90.00
_cell.angle_beta   90.00
_cell.angle_gamma   90.00
#
_symmetry.space_group_name_H-M   'P 1'
#
loop_
_entity.id
_entity.type
_entity.pdbx_description
1 polymer ?
#
loop_
_entity_poly.entity_id
_entity_poly.type
_entity_poly.pdbx_seq_one_letter_code
_entity_poly.pdbx_strand_id
1 'polypeptide(L)'
;MKNKYLLWSSIGCYILSLALPVKYNLSESFEEFNYSHAVGFLYMLCGYITFFDAKVDFICWLGNITILLSWILFWKNNLGKLLSIIAFSQMFLFGLDWILRINLIDVIDYESTPVGYLFWLASSIFMLLYHFYPIQNNINQNN
;
A
#
# COMPACT_ATOMS: atom_id res chain seq x y z
N MET A 1 -12.64 -22.49 -1.29
CA MET A 1 -12.17 -21.74 -0.10
C MET A 1 -11.28 -20.59 -0.57
N LYS A 2 -11.29 -19.42 0.06
CA LYS A 2 -10.38 -18.33 -0.36
C LYS A 2 -8.93 -18.66 0.02
N ASN A 3 -7.98 -18.24 -0.80
CA ASN A 3 -6.57 -18.50 -0.58
C ASN A 3 -6.03 -17.67 0.59
N LYS A 4 -5.95 -18.26 1.78
CA LYS A 4 -5.46 -17.57 2.98
C LYS A 4 -4.03 -17.05 2.83
N TYR A 5 -3.21 -17.68 1.99
CA TYR A 5 -1.84 -17.22 1.72
C TYR A 5 -1.84 -15.83 1.07
N LEU A 6 -2.80 -15.50 0.21
CA LEU A 6 -2.91 -14.16 -0.38
C LEU A 6 -3.22 -13.09 0.66
N LEU A 7 -4.09 -13.38 1.62
CA LEU A 7 -4.37 -12.47 2.73
C LEU A 7 -3.10 -12.24 3.59
N TRP A 8 -2.40 -13.32 3.93
CA TRP A 8 -1.16 -13.21 4.71
C TRP A 8 -0.04 -12.50 3.96
N SER A 9 0.08 -12.71 2.63
CA SER A 9 1.00 -11.96 1.78
C SER A 9 0.65 -10.47 1.74
N SER A 10 -0.64 -10.11 1.68
CA SER A 10 -1.07 -8.71 1.77
C SER A 10 -0.62 -8.07 3.09
N ILE A 11 -0.89 -8.74 4.22
CA ILE A 11 -0.47 -8.26 5.55
C ILE A 11 1.05 -8.14 5.65
N GLY A 12 1.80 -9.16 5.20
CA GLY A 12 3.26 -9.17 5.24
C GLY A 12 3.87 -8.04 4.42
N CYS A 13 3.39 -7.84 3.18
CA CYS A 13 3.84 -6.74 2.34
C CYS A 13 3.52 -5.37 2.97
N TYR A 14 2.37 -5.22 3.60
CA TYR A 14 2.05 -3.97 4.30
C TYR A 14 3.01 -3.72 5.47
N ILE A 15 3.27 -4.72 6.32
CA ILE A 15 4.22 -4.58 7.44
C ILE A 15 5.62 -4.22 6.91
N LEU A 16 6.07 -4.86 5.83
CA LEU A 16 7.34 -4.52 5.17
C LEU A 16 7.34 -3.09 4.65
N SER A 17 6.25 -2.60 4.06
CA SER A 17 6.16 -1.20 3.61
C SER A 17 6.27 -0.18 4.75
N LEU A 18 5.87 -0.56 5.96
CA LEU A 18 6.00 0.29 7.15
C LEU A 18 7.41 0.26 7.73
N ALA A 19 8.06 -0.90 7.70
CA ALA A 19 9.40 -1.10 8.24
C ALA A 19 10.50 -0.55 7.33
N LEU A 20 10.24 -0.49 6.03
CA LEU A 20 11.19 0.00 5.05
C LEU A 20 11.11 1.52 4.90
N PRO A 21 12.24 2.15 4.53
CA PRO A 21 12.21 3.53 4.11
C PRO A 21 11.33 3.71 2.88
N VAL A 22 10.45 4.71 2.93
CA VAL A 22 9.69 5.14 1.74
C VAL A 22 10.66 5.70 0.71
N LYS A 23 11.78 6.27 1.15
CA LYS A 23 12.79 6.91 0.30
C LYS A 23 14.15 6.30 0.63
N TYR A 24 14.77 5.64 -0.34
CA TYR A 24 16.18 5.27 -0.25
C TYR A 24 16.97 6.11 -1.24
N ASN A 25 17.79 7.04 -0.72
CA ASN A 25 18.69 7.85 -1.51
C ASN A 25 20.09 7.24 -1.44
N LEU A 26 20.55 6.63 -2.53
CA LEU A 26 21.84 5.92 -2.59
C LEU A 26 23.06 6.86 -2.53
N SER A 27 22.84 8.18 -2.72
CA SER A 27 23.89 9.19 -2.83
C SER A 27 24.16 10.00 -1.56
N GLU A 28 23.30 9.94 -0.54
CA GLU A 28 23.51 10.65 0.72
C GLU A 28 24.21 9.74 1.74
N SER A 29 25.25 10.26 2.38
CA SER A 29 25.91 9.59 3.50
C SER A 29 24.92 9.36 4.64
N PHE A 30 25.01 8.21 5.32
CA PHE A 30 24.17 7.83 6.47
C PHE A 30 24.06 8.89 7.60
N GLU A 31 24.90 9.93 7.59
CA GLU A 31 24.90 11.02 8.57
C GLU A 31 23.82 12.10 8.31
N GLU A 32 23.31 12.24 7.08
CA GLU A 32 22.20 13.18 6.73
C GLU A 32 20.82 12.50 6.75
N PHE A 33 20.73 11.31 7.35
CA PHE A 33 19.49 10.55 7.44
C PHE A 33 18.50 11.23 8.40
N ASN A 34 17.74 12.21 7.89
CA ASN A 34 16.65 12.83 8.62
C ASN A 34 15.56 11.78 8.88
N TYR A 35 15.54 11.22 10.10
CA TYR A 35 14.61 10.20 10.56
C TYR A 35 13.13 10.54 10.29
N SER A 36 12.80 11.84 10.21
CA SER A 36 11.45 12.34 9.91
C SER A 36 10.92 11.98 8.52
N HIS A 37 11.80 11.68 7.55
CA HIS A 37 11.41 11.31 6.18
C HIS A 37 11.67 9.83 5.87
N ALA A 38 12.23 9.09 6.82
CA ALA A 38 12.97 7.87 6.55
C ALA A 38 12.20 6.56 6.78
N VAL A 39 10.98 6.56 7.32
CA VAL A 39 10.29 5.30 7.69
C VAL A 39 8.83 5.32 7.25
N GLY A 40 8.38 4.29 6.51
CA GLY A 40 7.00 4.18 6.01
C GLY A 40 5.92 4.22 7.09
N PHE A 41 6.27 3.85 8.33
CA PHE A 41 5.39 4.00 9.49
C PHE A 41 5.01 5.46 9.81
N LEU A 42 5.84 6.46 9.49
CA LEU A 42 5.47 7.87 9.66
C LEU A 42 4.32 8.26 8.72
N TYR A 43 4.29 7.74 7.49
CA TYR A 43 3.16 7.91 6.57
C TYR A 43 1.88 7.18 7.02
N MET A 44 1.98 6.24 7.96
CA MET A 44 0.84 5.59 8.63
C MET A 44 0.35 6.41 9.84
N LEU A 45 1.26 6.98 10.65
CA LEU A 45 0.94 7.77 11.84
C LEU A 45 0.52 9.23 11.52
N CYS A 46 1.01 9.81 10.43
CA CYS A 46 0.82 11.23 10.10
C CYS A 46 -0.53 11.58 9.44
N GLY A 47 -1.54 10.72 9.59
CA GLY A 47 -2.93 11.18 9.45
C GLY A 47 -3.32 12.29 10.45
N TYR A 48 -2.44 12.61 11.43
CA TYR A 48 -2.71 13.57 12.50
C TYR A 48 -1.68 14.70 12.65
N ILE A 49 -0.59 14.76 11.86
CA ILE A 49 0.37 15.89 11.86
C ILE A 49 0.36 16.61 10.50
N THR A 50 -0.81 16.72 9.88
CA THR A 50 -1.01 17.44 8.61
C THR A 50 -2.08 18.51 8.76
N PHE A 51 -1.81 19.44 9.68
CA PHE A 51 -2.31 20.79 9.52
C PHE A 51 -1.20 21.60 8.82
N PHE A 52 -1.46 21.91 7.54
CA PHE A 52 -0.97 23.03 6.73
C PHE A 52 -0.13 22.79 5.45
N ASP A 53 0.70 21.74 5.27
CA ASP A 53 1.63 21.76 4.10
C ASP A 53 1.80 20.47 3.24
N ALA A 54 1.07 19.36 3.48
CA ALA A 54 1.29 18.12 2.70
C ALA A 54 0.00 17.44 2.23
N LYS A 55 -0.37 17.63 0.95
CA LYS A 55 -1.52 16.94 0.30
C LYS A 55 -1.26 15.45 0.02
N VAL A 56 0.01 15.09 -0.15
CA VAL A 56 0.49 13.70 -0.40
C VAL A 56 0.04 12.75 0.71
N ASP A 57 0.02 13.24 1.94
CA ASP A 57 -0.23 12.43 3.12
C ASP A 57 -1.69 11.96 3.20
N PHE A 58 -2.65 12.70 2.62
CA PHE A 58 -4.05 12.33 2.69
C PHE A 58 -4.38 11.09 1.87
N ILE A 59 -3.90 10.99 0.61
CA ILE A 59 -4.16 9.82 -0.23
C ILE A 59 -3.45 8.58 0.31
N CYS A 60 -2.22 8.74 0.81
CA CYS A 60 -1.48 7.65 1.43
C CYS A 60 -2.16 7.16 2.71
N TRP A 61 -2.57 8.08 3.58
CA TRP A 61 -3.33 7.77 4.79
C TRP A 61 -4.66 7.09 4.46
N LEU A 62 -5.41 7.61 3.49
CA LEU A 62 -6.68 7.03 3.06
C LEU A 62 -6.48 5.62 2.45
N GLY A 63 -5.42 5.41 1.68
CA GLY A 63 -5.01 4.10 1.18
C GLY A 63 -4.73 3.10 2.29
N ASN A 64 -4.00 3.53 3.33
CA ASN A 64 -3.73 2.72 4.53
C ASN A 64 -5.03 2.33 5.25
N ILE A 65 -5.92 3.28 5.52
CA ILE A 65 -7.20 2.97 6.16
C ILE A 65 -8.05 2.04 5.30
N THR A 66 -8.09 2.28 3.99
CA THR A 66 -8.93 1.51 3.07
C THR A 66 -8.47 0.05 2.99
N ILE A 67 -7.17 -0.22 2.94
CA ILE A 67 -6.64 -1.59 2.94
C ILE A 67 -6.90 -2.31 4.27
N LEU A 68 -6.73 -1.62 5.41
CA LEU A 68 -7.04 -2.16 6.74
C LEU A 68 -8.53 -2.51 6.87
N LEU A 69 -9.42 -1.63 6.39
CA LEU A 69 -10.86 -1.89 6.37
C LEU A 69 -11.22 -3.05 5.44
N SER A 70 -10.53 -3.20 4.30
CA SER A 70 -10.69 -4.35 3.42
C SER A 70 -10.32 -5.65 4.14
N TRP A 71 -9.21 -5.65 4.91
CA TRP A 71 -8.82 -6.80 5.72
C TRP A 71 -9.80 -7.13 6.82
N ILE A 72 -10.39 -6.14 7.49
CA ILE A 72 -11.41 -6.39 8.52
C ILE A 72 -12.68 -6.92 7.85
N LEU A 73 -13.10 -6.34 6.72
CA LEU A 73 -14.35 -6.69 6.07
C LEU A 73 -14.20 -7.81 5.03
N PHE A 74 -13.11 -8.58 5.10
CA PHE A 74 -12.78 -9.63 4.14
C PHE A 74 -13.85 -10.74 4.02
N TRP A 75 -14.62 -10.95 5.10
CA TRP A 75 -15.74 -11.88 5.16
C TRP A 75 -17.00 -11.34 4.45
N LYS A 76 -17.18 -10.01 4.38
CA LYS A 76 -18.26 -9.38 3.61
C LYS A 76 -17.82 -9.25 2.16
N ASN A 77 -18.12 -10.28 1.37
CA ASN A 77 -17.51 -10.47 0.05
C ASN A 77 -17.58 -9.24 -0.89
N ASN A 78 -18.70 -8.52 -0.91
CA ASN A 78 -18.88 -7.34 -1.76
C ASN A 78 -18.17 -6.08 -1.24
N LEU A 79 -18.28 -5.81 0.07
CA LEU A 79 -17.72 -4.59 0.66
C LEU A 79 -16.19 -4.67 0.79
N GLY A 80 -15.66 -5.81 1.25
CA GLY A 80 -14.21 -6.03 1.30
C GLY A 80 -13.56 -5.96 -0.09
N LYS A 81 -14.25 -6.49 -1.12
CA LYS A 81 -13.82 -6.40 -2.52
C LYS A 81 -13.82 -4.95 -3.01
N LEU A 82 -14.89 -4.19 -2.77
CA LEU A 82 -14.94 -2.77 -3.14
C LEU A 82 -13.80 -1.98 -2.49
N LEU A 83 -13.57 -2.18 -1.19
CA LEU A 83 -12.47 -1.54 -0.46
C LEU A 83 -11.10 -1.95 -1.02
N SER A 84 -10.91 -3.22 -1.40
CA SER A 84 -9.65 -3.67 -2.01
C SER A 84 -9.37 -2.97 -3.35
N ILE A 85 -10.42 -2.72 -4.14
CA ILE A 85 -10.32 -1.98 -5.41
C ILE A 85 -9.98 -0.52 -5.15
N ILE A 86 -10.66 0.13 -4.18
CA ILE A 86 -10.39 1.52 -3.84
C ILE A 86 -8.96 1.69 -3.33
N ALA A 87 -8.50 0.80 -2.44
CA ALA A 87 -7.15 0.79 -1.92
C ALA A 87 -6.12 0.65 -3.05
N PHE A 88 -6.30 -0.34 -3.94
CA PHE A 88 -5.43 -0.50 -5.11
C PHE A 88 -5.41 0.76 -5.99
N SER A 89 -6.57 1.34 -6.32
CA SER A 89 -6.64 2.54 -7.14
C SER A 89 -5.89 3.72 -6.52
N GLN A 90 -6.02 3.94 -5.20
CA GLN A 90 -5.30 5.01 -4.48
C GLN A 90 -3.79 4.80 -4.54
N MET A 91 -3.33 3.58 -4.24
CA MET A 91 -1.91 3.23 -4.27
C MET A 91 -1.32 3.29 -5.68
N PHE A 92 -2.10 2.85 -6.67
CA PHE A 92 -1.70 2.90 -8.07
C PHE A 92 -1.61 4.34 -8.59
N LEU A 93 -2.58 5.20 -8.26
CA LEU A 93 -2.56 6.62 -8.63
C LEU A 93 -1.36 7.35 -8.04
N PHE A 94 -0.99 7.06 -6.79
CA PHE A 94 0.24 7.58 -6.19
C PHE A 94 1.48 7.18 -7.01
N GLY A 95 1.58 5.91 -7.40
CA GLY A 95 2.69 5.43 -8.22
C GLY A 95 2.72 6.06 -9.62
N LEU A 96 1.57 6.23 -10.25
CA LEU A 96 1.48 6.92 -11.53
C LEU A 96 1.94 8.37 -11.42
N ASP A 97 1.50 9.08 -10.39
CA ASP A 97 1.91 10.46 -10.15
C ASP A 97 3.43 10.54 -9.97
N TRP A 98 4.00 9.63 -9.17
CA TRP A 98 5.45 9.53 -8.94
C TRP A 98 6.24 9.20 -10.21
N ILE A 99 5.83 8.19 -11.00
CA ILE A 99 6.55 7.77 -12.22
C ILE A 99 6.48 8.85 -13.30
N LEU A 100 5.27 9.37 -13.54
CA LEU A 100 4.99 10.25 -14.68
C LEU A 100 5.22 11.73 -14.33
N ARG A 101 5.49 12.05 -13.06
CA ARG A 101 5.70 13.42 -12.56
C ARG A 101 4.56 14.34 -12.96
N ILE A 102 3.32 13.84 -12.86
CA ILE A 102 2.10 14.57 -13.30
C ILE A 102 1.79 15.73 -12.35
N ASN A 103 2.31 15.66 -11.11
CA ASN A 103 2.05 16.61 -10.03
C ASN A 103 0.56 16.74 -9.68
N LEU A 104 -0.15 15.62 -9.77
CA LEU A 104 -1.56 15.51 -9.43
C LEU A 104 -1.76 15.45 -7.90
N ILE A 105 -0.79 14.90 -7.17
CA ILE A 105 -0.84 14.67 -5.72
C ILE A 105 0.22 15.52 -4.97
N ASP A 106 0.94 16.41 -5.68
CA ASP A 106 2.05 17.22 -5.14
C ASP A 106 3.15 16.36 -4.49
N VAL A 107 3.59 15.27 -5.13
CA VAL A 107 4.63 14.37 -4.60
C VAL A 107 5.96 15.14 -4.40
N ILE A 108 6.35 15.34 -3.14
CA ILE A 108 7.39 16.29 -2.74
C ILE A 108 8.82 15.85 -3.15
N ASP A 109 9.08 14.58 -3.50
CA ASP A 109 10.42 14.14 -3.93
C ASP A 109 10.37 12.99 -4.95
N TYR A 110 10.40 13.34 -6.24
CA TYR A 110 10.43 12.39 -7.37
C TYR A 110 11.77 11.66 -7.57
N GLU A 111 12.80 12.00 -6.79
CA GLU A 111 14.17 11.51 -7.01
C GLU A 111 14.56 10.32 -6.14
N SER A 112 13.73 9.95 -5.17
CA SER A 112 13.99 8.85 -4.24
C SER A 112 13.44 7.50 -4.74
N THR A 113 14.16 6.40 -4.48
CA THR A 113 13.68 5.05 -4.84
C THR A 113 12.59 4.62 -3.85
N PRO A 114 11.36 4.31 -4.29
CA PRO A 114 10.23 4.17 -3.40
C PRO A 114 10.05 2.71 -2.98
N VAL A 115 11.05 2.16 -2.28
CA VAL A 115 11.07 0.72 -1.92
C VAL A 115 9.86 0.37 -1.03
N GLY A 116 9.57 1.18 -0.01
CA GLY A 116 8.38 1.00 0.82
C GLY A 116 7.06 1.04 0.03
N TYR A 117 6.97 1.92 -0.99
CA TYR A 117 5.81 2.02 -1.87
C TYR A 117 5.55 0.72 -2.65
N LEU A 118 6.60 0.05 -3.15
CA LEU A 118 6.41 -1.19 -3.91
C LEU A 118 5.75 -2.28 -3.05
N PHE A 119 6.17 -2.40 -1.79
CA PHE A 119 5.54 -3.31 -0.83
C PHE A 119 4.12 -2.86 -0.46
N TRP A 120 3.87 -1.56 -0.40
CA TRP A 120 2.55 -0.99 -0.16
C TRP A 120 1.57 -1.33 -1.29
N LEU A 121 1.96 -1.07 -2.55
CA LEU A 121 1.18 -1.45 -3.72
C LEU A 121 0.97 -2.96 -3.79
N ALA A 122 2.02 -3.76 -3.57
CA ALA A 122 1.93 -5.22 -3.55
C ALA A 122 0.92 -5.73 -2.52
N SER A 123 0.82 -5.09 -1.35
CA SER A 123 -0.19 -5.42 -0.34
C SER A 123 -1.61 -5.33 -0.90
N SER A 124 -1.95 -4.23 -1.60
CA SER A 124 -3.29 -4.07 -2.20
C SER A 124 -3.55 -5.06 -3.33
N ILE A 125 -2.53 -5.37 -4.15
CA ILE A 125 -2.63 -6.38 -5.23
C ILE A 125 -2.96 -7.74 -4.64
N PHE A 126 -2.26 -8.19 -3.59
CA PHE A 126 -2.54 -9.45 -2.94
C PHE A 126 -3.95 -9.51 -2.34
N MET A 127 -4.44 -8.40 -1.76
CA MET A 127 -5.81 -8.36 -1.25
C MET A 127 -6.86 -8.41 -2.36
N LEU A 128 -6.58 -7.77 -3.49
CA LEU A 128 -7.44 -7.82 -4.67
C LEU A 128 -7.49 -9.26 -5.21
N LEU A 129 -6.33 -9.91 -5.38
CA LEU A 129 -6.24 -11.33 -5.76
C LEU A 129 -6.98 -12.24 -4.77
N TYR A 130 -6.90 -11.98 -3.45
CA TYR A 130 -7.66 -12.73 -2.45
C TYR A 130 -9.18 -12.70 -2.70
N HIS A 131 -9.70 -11.56 -3.15
CA HIS A 131 -11.13 -11.40 -3.47
C HIS A 131 -11.53 -11.94 -4.84
N PHE A 132 -10.65 -11.89 -5.84
CA PHE A 132 -10.97 -12.25 -7.23
C PHE A 132 -10.54 -13.68 -7.63
N TYR A 133 -9.52 -14.26 -6.99
CA TYR A 133 -9.00 -15.61 -7.23
C TYR A 133 -9.24 -16.52 -6.02
N PRO A 134 -10.48 -16.98 -5.78
CA PRO A 134 -10.72 -18.07 -4.85
C PRO A 134 -10.05 -19.35 -5.37
N ILE A 135 -9.56 -20.20 -4.46
CA ILE A 135 -8.99 -21.52 -4.84
C ILE A 135 -10.10 -22.32 -5.53
N GLN A 136 -9.92 -22.60 -6.82
CA GLN A 136 -10.62 -23.69 -7.49
C GLN A 136 -10.09 -24.98 -6.88
N ASN A 137 -10.86 -25.60 -5.99
CA ASN A 137 -10.64 -27.00 -5.71
C ASN A 137 -10.96 -27.73 -7.02
N ASN A 138 -9.95 -28.20 -7.75
CA ASN A 138 -10.12 -29.32 -8.65
C ASN A 138 -10.52 -30.51 -7.78
N ILE A 139 -11.82 -30.61 -7.49
CA ILE A 139 -12.44 -31.88 -7.19
C ILE A 139 -12.34 -32.62 -8.51
N ASN A 140 -11.27 -33.38 -8.68
CA ASN A 140 -11.26 -34.48 -9.62
C ASN A 140 -12.49 -35.32 -9.26
N GLN A 141 -13.55 -35.11 -10.03
CA GLN A 141 -14.63 -36.05 -10.23
C GLN A 141 -14.04 -37.26 -10.96
N ASN A 142 -13.18 -38.02 -10.28
CA ASN A 142 -12.96 -39.41 -10.63
C ASN A 142 -13.99 -40.19 -9.84
N ASN A 143 -15.17 -40.23 -10.46
CA ASN A 143 -16.20 -41.26 -10.31
C ASN A 143 -15.59 -42.66 -10.40
#